data_AF-A0A164F652-F1
#
_entry.id   AF-A0A164F652-F1
#
_cell.length_a   1.000
_cell.length_b   1.000
_cell.length_c   1.000
_cell.angle_alpha   90.00
_cell.angle_beta   90.00
_cell.angle_gamma   90.00
#
_symmetry.space_group_name_H-M   'P 1'
#
loop_
_entity.id
_entity.type
_entity.pdbx_description
1 polymer ?
#
loop_
_entity_poly.entity_id
_entity_poly.type
_entity_poly.pdbx_seq_one_letter_code
_entity_poly.pdbx_strand_id
1 'polypeptide(L)' 'MLKGIDEAYQNKIQVGSYKYKGVTSSGIKIEMYLNTDGSIATAYPLYKK' A
#
# COMPACT_ATOMS: atom_id res chain seq x y z
N MET A 1 3.04 5.14 -12.53
CA MET A 1 2.54 5.44 -11.17
C MET A 1 1.56 4.38 -10.67
N LEU A 2 0.60 3.87 -11.47
CA LEU A 2 -0.30 2.78 -11.06
C LEU A 2 0.39 1.45 -10.69
N LYS A 3 1.39 1.00 -11.48
CA LYS A 3 2.03 -0.31 -11.28
C LYS A 3 2.59 -0.55 -9.87
N GLY A 4 3.17 0.46 -9.24
CA GLY A 4 3.76 0.31 -7.90
C GLY A 4 2.71 0.12 -6.80
N ILE A 5 1.59 0.85 -6.88
CA ILE A 5 0.50 0.70 -5.91
C ILE A 5 -0.18 -0.65 -6.08
N ASP A 6 -0.39 -1.10 -7.33
CA ASP A 6 -0.97 -2.42 -7.60
C ASP A 6 -0.08 -3.56 -7.06
N GLU A 7 1.23 -3.50 -7.32
CA GLU A 7 2.19 -4.48 -6.76
C GLU A 7 2.15 -4.50 -5.23
N ALA A 8 2.21 -3.33 -4.61
CA ALA A 8 2.13 -3.20 -3.17
C ALA A 8 0.78 -3.66 -2.61
N TYR A 9 -0.31 -3.48 -3.35
CA TYR A 9 -1.64 -3.93 -2.95
C TYR A 9 -1.76 -5.45 -2.99
N GLN A 10 -1.12 -6.11 -3.96
CA GLN A 10 -1.10 -7.58 -4.05
C GLN A 10 -0.32 -8.22 -2.90
N ASN A 11 0.77 -7.59 -2.45
CA ASN A 11 1.59 -8.10 -1.34
C ASN A 11 1.39 -7.38 -0.01
N LYS A 12 0.26 -6.68 0.14
CA LYS A 12 -0.03 -5.88 1.33
C LYS A 12 -0.19 -6.76 2.57
N ILE A 13 0.34 -6.28 3.68
CA ILE A 13 0.10 -6.82 5.03
C ILE A 13 -0.72 -5.80 5.83
N GLN A 14 -1.66 -6.30 6.63
CA GLN A 14 -2.42 -5.45 7.53
C GLN A 14 -1.54 -5.05 8.72
N VAL A 15 -1.48 -3.74 9.00
CA VAL A 15 -0.66 -3.18 10.09
C VAL A 15 -1.48 -2.34 11.07
N GLY A 16 -2.79 -2.23 10.85
CA GLY A 16 -3.75 -1.56 11.73
C GLY A 16 -5.17 -1.64 11.19
N SER A 17 -6.11 -1.01 11.89
CA SER A 17 -7.50 -0.90 11.42
C SER A 17 -7.53 -0.13 10.11
N TYR A 18 -8.02 -0.79 9.05
CA TYR A 18 -8.08 -0.25 7.69
C TYR A 18 -6.73 0.14 7.09
N LYS A 19 -5.61 -0.20 7.76
CA LYS A 19 -4.27 0.24 7.40
C LYS A 19 -3.41 -0.93 6.95
N TYR A 20 -2.80 -0.78 5.79
CA TYR A 20 -2.03 -1.81 5.12
C TYR A 20 -0.69 -1.26 4.63
N LYS A 21 0.29 -2.14 4.50
CA LYS A 21 1.60 -1.83 3.93
C LYS A 21 1.98 -2.86 2.90
N GLY A 22 2.38 -2.40 1.72
CA GLY A 22 2.96 -3.23 0.68
C GLY A 22 4.36 -2.74 0.29
N VAL A 23 5.04 -3.55 -0.51
CA VAL A 23 6.37 -3.24 -1.03
C VAL A 23 6.37 -3.44 -2.53
N THR A 24 6.82 -2.45 -3.29
CA THR A 24 7.03 -2.62 -4.73
C THR A 24 8.25 -3.50 -4.98
N SER A 25 8.36 -4.10 -6.17
CA SER A 25 9.58 -4.78 -6.63
C SER A 25 10.88 -3.96 -6.48
N SER A 26 10.79 -2.63 -6.59
CA SER A 26 11.93 -1.70 -6.39
C SER A 26 12.28 -1.43 -4.92
N GLY A 27 11.62 -2.08 -3.96
CA GLY A 27 11.86 -1.89 -2.52
C GLY A 27 11.15 -0.67 -1.89
N ILE A 28 10.33 0.07 -2.65
CA ILE A 28 9.54 1.19 -2.13
C ILE A 28 8.40 0.64 -1.27
N LYS A 29 8.36 1.07 0.00
CA LYS A 29 7.24 0.76 0.90
C LYS A 29 6.08 1.68 0.57
N ILE A 30 4.89 1.14 0.40
CA ILE A 30 3.65 1.91 0.21
C ILE A 30 2.75 1.64 1.39
N GLU A 31 2.33 2.72 2.04
CA GLU A 31 1.29 2.66 3.07
C GLU A 31 -0.04 3.01 2.43
N MET A 32 -1.06 2.20 2.70
CA MET A 32 -2.38 2.36 2.10
C MET A 32 -3.48 2.13 3.11
N TYR A 33 -4.57 2.87 2.95
CA TYR A 33 -5.79 2.71 3.70
C TYR A 33 -6.85 2.13 2.77
N LEU A 34 -7.54 1.08 3.22
CA LEU A 34 -8.59 0.43 2.45
C LEU A 34 -9.96 0.72 3.06
N ASN A 35 -10.94 0.89 2.18
CA ASN A 35 -12.35 0.89 2.56
C ASN A 35 -12.79 -0.52 2.99
N THR A 36 -13.99 -0.63 3.56
CA THR A 36 -14.58 -1.91 3.98
C THR A 36 -14.84 -2.87 2.82
N ASP A 37 -14.98 -2.37 1.60
CA ASP A 37 -15.11 -3.15 0.36
C ASP A 37 -13.76 -3.60 -0.22
N GLY A 38 -12.65 -3.25 0.42
CA GLY A 38 -11.29 -3.56 -0.02
C GLY A 38 -10.72 -2.59 -1.07
N SER A 39 -11.50 -1.61 -1.55
CA SER A 39 -10.99 -0.58 -2.44
C SER A 39 -9.97 0.32 -1.73
N ILE A 40 -9.01 0.84 -2.49
CA ILE A 40 -7.99 1.74 -1.93
C ILE A 40 -8.63 3.11 -1.70
N ALA A 41 -8.77 3.49 -0.43
CA ALA A 41 -9.18 4.84 -0.06
C ALA A 41 -8.03 5.82 -0.25
N THR A 42 -6.83 5.46 0.23
CA THR A 42 -5.61 6.25 0.07
C THR A 42 -4.40 5.33 -0.08
N ALA A 43 -3.39 5.74 -0.84
CA ALA A 43 -2.11 5.06 -0.90
C ALA A 43 -0.99 6.06 -1.18
N TYR A 44 0.12 5.96 -0.45
CA TYR A 44 1.28 6.82 -0.63
C TYR A 44 2.59 6.07 -0.38
N PRO A 45 3.63 6.36 -1.18
CA PRO A 45 4.96 5.82 -0.95
C PRO A 45 5.60 6.43 0.30
N LEU A 46 6.24 5.58 1.10
CA LEU A 46 7.04 5.95 2.24
C LEU A 46 8.50 6.10 1.81
N TYR A 47 8.89 7.33 1.48
CA TYR A 47 10.30 7.68 1.33
C TYR A 47 10.88 7.97 2.72
N LYS A 48 11.63 7.03 3.29
CA LYS A 48 12.50 7.38 4.42
C LYS A 48 13.59 8.30 3.88
N LYS A 49 13.67 9.50 4.46
CA LYS A 49 14.75 10.47 4.24
C LYS A 49 16.02 9.98 4.92
#